data_AF-A0A8C5L9B0-F1
#
_entry.id   AF-A0A8C5L9B0-F1
#
_cell.length_a   1.000
_cell.length_b   1.000
_cell.length_c   1.000
_cell.angle_alpha   90.00
_cell.angle_beta   90.00
_cell.angle_gamma   90.00
#
_symmetry.space_group_name_H-M   'P 1'
#
loop_
_entity.id
_entity.type
_entity.pdbx_description
1 polymer ?
#
loop_
_entity_poly.entity_id
_entity_poly.type
_entity_poly.pdbx_seq_one_letter_code
_entity_poly.pdbx_strand_id
1 'polypeptide(L)'
;MAKPFFRLQKFLRRTQFLLLFLTAAYLMTGSLLLLQRARVAIPQGPRAPGILQALPEATLALGVGLLDSRPLQDSHVSPDLVLDVDTLRSPLARQPPGLRWPRRNRSSLRRRWLHHFTSDPQGQPTLGPEAPGPAGHSQGAYLGCFSDEGQERTLKGAVFYDLRKMTVSHCQDACAERSYVYAGLEAGSECYCGNRLPATRVSLKECSHECKGEKGTACGAMGRLSVYSVEMLQPGSRKRRTATYRGCFQLPENITHTFSSSLTQANVTVETCSGFCSQKEFPLAILWGWECHCAYPTPQFSLRDAVDSSLCGQAAEVQRLPGYCEVYQTPIQDTRCTDRRFLPNKSKVFVALSSFPGAGNTWARHLIEHATGFYTGSYYFDGTLYNKGFKGEKDHWRSRRTICVKTHESGRREIEMFDSAILLIRNPYRSLMAEFNRKCAGHLGYAPDRNWKSKEWPDFVNSYASWWSSHVLDWLKYGKRLLVVHYEELRRSLVPTLREMVAFLNVSVSEERLLCVENNKEGSFRRRGRQPHDPEPFTPEMKDLINGYIRTVDQALRDHNWAGLPREYVPR
;
A
#
# COMPACT_ATOMS: atom_id res chain seq x y z
N MET A 1 -10.19 30.12 57.07
CA MET A 1 -9.85 29.03 56.12
C MET A 1 -9.06 29.60 54.92
N ALA A 2 -7.73 29.87 55.06
CA ALA A 2 -6.99 30.66 54.05
C ALA A 2 -5.81 29.95 53.34
N LYS A 3 -5.16 28.98 53.98
CA LYS A 3 -3.93 28.35 53.46
C LYS A 3 -4.05 27.57 52.12
N PRO A 4 -5.17 26.91 51.73
CA PRO A 4 -5.23 26.18 50.46
C PRO A 4 -5.39 27.10 49.24
N PHE A 5 -6.16 28.19 49.37
CA PHE A 5 -6.46 29.12 48.27
C PHE A 5 -5.19 29.77 47.71
N PHE A 6 -4.29 30.20 48.60
CA PHE A 6 -2.98 30.79 48.24
C PHE A 6 -2.08 29.83 47.45
N ARG A 7 -2.14 28.51 47.72
CA ARG A 7 -1.38 27.49 46.97
C ARG A 7 -1.93 27.33 45.55
N LEU A 8 -3.26 27.28 45.40
CA LEU A 8 -3.92 27.19 44.09
C LEU A 8 -3.61 28.43 43.22
N GLN A 9 -3.71 29.63 43.78
CA GLN A 9 -3.45 30.89 43.06
C GLN A 9 -1.96 31.01 42.63
N LYS A 10 -1.02 30.55 43.47
CA LYS A 10 0.42 30.49 43.14
C LYS A 10 0.74 29.44 42.08
N PHE A 11 0.01 28.32 42.06
CA PHE A 11 0.10 27.31 41.00
C PHE A 11 -0.42 27.85 39.66
N LEU A 12 -1.63 28.45 39.65
CA LEU A 12 -2.25 29.00 38.45
C LEU A 12 -1.39 30.09 37.78
N ARG A 13 -0.83 31.02 38.57
CA ARG A 13 0.15 31.99 38.04
C ARG A 13 1.38 31.31 37.43
N ARG A 14 1.97 30.30 38.10
CA ARG A 14 3.10 29.54 37.53
C ARG A 14 2.74 28.87 36.21
N THR A 15 1.56 28.25 36.08
CA THR A 15 1.11 27.64 34.82
C THR A 15 0.86 28.66 33.71
N GLN A 16 0.33 29.85 34.02
CA GLN A 16 0.20 30.93 33.03
C GLN A 16 1.56 31.43 32.53
N PHE A 17 2.52 31.69 33.42
CA PHE A 17 3.88 32.07 33.00
C PHE A 17 4.55 30.99 32.15
N LEU A 18 4.43 29.72 32.52
CA LEU A 18 5.04 28.60 31.79
C LEU A 18 4.43 28.44 30.38
N LEU A 19 3.11 28.61 30.24
CA LEU A 19 2.46 28.70 28.93
C LEU A 19 2.94 29.89 28.11
N LEU A 20 3.10 31.07 28.74
CA LEU A 20 3.56 32.30 28.08
C LEU A 20 4.99 32.15 27.54
N PHE A 21 5.90 31.56 28.33
CA PHE A 21 7.25 31.23 27.88
C PHE A 21 7.27 30.17 26.77
N LEU A 22 6.41 29.14 26.82
CA LEU A 22 6.28 28.17 25.73
C LEU A 22 5.77 28.81 24.43
N THR A 23 4.80 29.72 24.50
CA THR A 23 4.35 30.48 23.31
C THR A 23 5.43 31.43 22.78
N ALA A 24 6.20 32.08 23.65
CA ALA A 24 7.32 32.91 23.23
C ALA A 24 8.42 32.08 22.54
N ALA A 25 8.79 30.93 23.10
CA ALA A 25 9.75 30.00 22.48
C ALA A 25 9.27 29.47 21.12
N TYR A 26 7.98 29.19 20.98
CA TYR A 26 7.37 28.75 19.72
C TYR A 26 7.41 29.87 18.64
N LEU A 27 7.13 31.11 19.03
CA LEU A 27 7.22 32.26 18.12
C LEU A 27 8.69 32.55 17.72
N MET A 28 9.63 32.51 18.66
CA MET A 28 11.06 32.74 18.38
C MET A 28 11.66 31.67 17.46
N THR A 29 11.28 30.39 17.65
CA THR A 29 11.71 29.30 16.75
C THR A 29 11.06 29.37 15.38
N GLY A 30 9.80 29.82 15.27
CA GLY A 30 9.16 30.15 14.00
C GLY A 30 9.88 31.27 13.24
N SER A 31 10.27 32.34 13.92
CA SER A 31 11.01 33.47 13.34
C SER A 31 12.39 33.08 12.80
N LEU A 32 13.11 32.19 13.49
CA LEU A 32 14.41 31.68 13.03
C LEU A 32 14.28 30.87 11.72
N LEU A 33 13.23 30.06 11.58
CA LEU A 33 12.97 29.28 10.36
C LEU A 33 12.58 30.16 9.15
N LEU A 34 11.99 31.34 9.39
CA LEU A 34 11.73 32.35 8.36
C LEU A 34 13.02 33.08 7.95
N LEU A 35 13.84 33.52 8.93
CA LEU A 35 15.13 34.18 8.67
C LEU A 35 16.14 33.28 7.93
N GLN A 36 16.13 31.97 8.18
CA GLN A 36 16.95 31.02 7.41
C GLN A 36 16.49 30.86 5.95
N ARG A 37 15.20 31.08 5.64
CA ARG A 37 14.70 31.09 4.25
C ARG A 37 14.90 32.42 3.52
N ALA A 38 15.05 33.53 4.24
CA ALA A 38 15.25 34.85 3.66
C ALA A 38 16.69 35.11 3.13
N ARG A 39 17.66 34.21 3.38
CA ARG A 39 19.08 34.40 3.04
C ARG A 39 19.55 33.81 1.71
N VAL A 40 18.63 33.41 0.81
CA VAL A 40 18.98 32.92 -0.55
C VAL A 40 18.22 33.72 -1.62
N ALA A 41 18.43 35.03 -1.62
CA ALA A 41 18.04 35.95 -2.70
C ALA A 41 18.86 37.25 -2.61
N ILE A 42 20.03 37.30 -3.25
CA ILE A 42 20.80 38.54 -3.47
C ILE A 42 20.88 38.75 -4.99
N PRO A 43 20.22 39.77 -5.56
CA PRO A 43 20.43 40.21 -6.93
C PRO A 43 21.76 40.98 -7.04
N GLN A 44 22.51 40.83 -8.13
CA GLN A 44 23.64 41.70 -8.43
C GLN A 44 23.17 43.00 -9.10
N GLY A 45 23.75 44.13 -8.67
CA GLY A 45 23.51 45.47 -9.22
C GLY A 45 24.58 45.91 -10.25
N PRO A 46 24.39 47.05 -10.95
CA PRO A 46 24.97 47.25 -12.29
C PRO A 46 26.08 48.31 -12.43
N ARG A 47 26.66 48.36 -13.66
CA ARG A 47 27.65 49.30 -14.27
C ARG A 47 29.14 48.91 -14.08
N ALA A 48 30.10 49.19 -14.99
CA ALA A 48 30.20 49.53 -16.44
C ALA A 48 31.71 49.83 -16.76
N PRO A 49 32.20 50.12 -18.00
CA PRO A 49 31.84 49.74 -19.38
C PRO A 49 33.05 49.17 -20.23
N GLY A 50 32.82 48.83 -21.52
CA GLY A 50 33.85 48.56 -22.55
C GLY A 50 34.23 47.07 -22.72
N ILE A 51 34.64 46.54 -23.90
CA ILE A 51 34.98 47.11 -25.22
C ILE A 51 34.23 46.35 -26.36
N LEU A 52 34.17 46.95 -27.57
CA LEU A 52 33.50 46.46 -28.80
C LEU A 52 34.13 45.21 -29.44
N GLN A 53 33.32 44.35 -30.09
CA GLN A 53 33.34 44.16 -31.57
C GLN A 53 32.27 43.17 -32.12
N ALA A 54 31.96 43.35 -33.41
CA ALA A 54 31.32 42.41 -34.37
C ALA A 54 29.84 41.97 -34.21
N LEU A 55 29.01 42.51 -35.10
CA LEU A 55 27.75 41.97 -35.67
C LEU A 55 28.09 41.07 -36.91
N PRO A 56 27.17 40.36 -37.62
CA PRO A 56 25.77 40.74 -37.87
C PRO A 56 24.68 39.65 -37.83
N GLU A 57 23.43 40.13 -37.86
CA GLU A 57 22.21 39.38 -38.17
C GLU A 57 22.04 39.18 -39.69
N ALA A 58 21.07 38.35 -40.09
CA ALA A 58 20.46 38.39 -41.41
C ALA A 58 18.94 38.17 -41.31
N THR A 59 18.14 39.05 -41.94
CA THR A 59 16.68 38.97 -42.01
C THR A 59 16.17 39.11 -43.44
N LEU A 60 15.26 38.22 -43.85
CA LEU A 60 14.41 38.27 -45.06
C LEU A 60 13.24 37.28 -44.84
N ALA A 61 12.04 37.44 -45.40
CA ALA A 61 11.33 38.63 -45.90
C ALA A 61 9.83 38.28 -46.04
N LEU A 62 8.97 39.27 -46.32
CA LEU A 62 7.52 39.10 -46.49
C LEU A 62 7.12 38.53 -47.86
N GLY A 63 5.96 37.87 -47.91
CA GLY A 63 5.25 37.52 -49.15
C GLY A 63 3.75 37.37 -48.89
N VAL A 64 2.92 38.03 -49.71
CA VAL A 64 1.44 38.07 -49.58
C VAL A 64 0.80 37.60 -50.88
N GLY A 65 -0.28 36.81 -50.79
CA GLY A 65 -1.10 36.36 -51.92
C GLY A 65 -2.53 36.08 -51.45
N LEU A 66 -3.53 36.31 -52.31
CA LEU A 66 -4.96 36.35 -51.98
C LEU A 66 -5.78 35.48 -52.95
N LEU A 67 -7.11 35.43 -52.73
CA LEU A 67 -8.19 34.82 -53.54
C LEU A 67 -8.47 33.31 -53.31
N ASP A 68 -9.72 32.83 -53.31
CA ASP A 68 -11.02 33.48 -52.98
C ASP A 68 -12.13 32.40 -52.76
N SER A 69 -13.18 32.76 -51.99
CA SER A 69 -14.58 32.24 -52.06
C SER A 69 -14.89 30.73 -51.79
N ARG A 70 -16.09 30.30 -51.34
CA ARG A 70 -17.18 30.92 -50.53
C ARG A 70 -18.03 29.77 -49.87
N PRO A 71 -18.93 30.05 -48.90
CA PRO A 71 -19.57 29.02 -48.05
C PRO A 71 -21.10 28.84 -48.25
N LEU A 72 -21.69 27.91 -47.47
CA LEU A 72 -23.10 27.86 -47.03
C LEU A 72 -23.06 27.72 -45.48
N GLN A 73 -23.62 28.62 -44.65
CA GLN A 73 -25.02 29.09 -44.50
C GLN A 73 -25.91 28.03 -43.84
N ASP A 74 -26.67 28.21 -42.77
CA ASP A 74 -26.80 29.19 -41.66
C ASP A 74 -27.86 28.59 -40.70
N SER A 75 -27.93 29.13 -39.47
CA SER A 75 -29.16 29.67 -38.84
C SER A 75 -29.19 29.53 -37.32
N HIS A 76 -29.27 30.68 -36.65
CA HIS A 76 -29.73 30.80 -35.25
C HIS A 76 -31.26 30.75 -35.16
N VAL A 77 -31.80 30.48 -33.95
CA VAL A 77 -32.73 31.38 -33.22
C VAL A 77 -33.07 30.82 -31.83
N SER A 78 -33.02 31.70 -30.83
CA SER A 78 -33.83 31.66 -29.60
C SER A 78 -34.59 32.99 -29.52
N PRO A 79 -35.71 33.07 -28.78
CA PRO A 79 -35.61 33.83 -27.51
C PRO A 79 -36.49 33.28 -26.37
N ASP A 80 -36.35 33.88 -25.19
CA ASP A 80 -37.04 33.56 -23.94
C ASP A 80 -38.54 33.94 -23.91
N LEU A 81 -39.26 33.37 -22.94
CA LEU A 81 -40.49 33.95 -22.39
C LEU A 81 -40.65 33.58 -20.91
N VAL A 82 -41.24 34.49 -20.14
CA VAL A 82 -41.40 34.47 -18.66
C VAL A 82 -42.83 34.92 -18.33
N LEU A 83 -43.31 34.65 -17.09
CA LEU A 83 -44.64 34.94 -16.51
C LEU A 83 -45.70 33.84 -16.77
N ASP A 84 -46.56 33.46 -15.81
CA ASP A 84 -46.54 33.72 -14.35
C ASP A 84 -47.23 32.59 -13.56
N VAL A 85 -47.24 32.73 -12.23
CA VAL A 85 -47.91 31.91 -11.21
C VAL A 85 -49.44 32.03 -11.27
N ASP A 86 -50.15 30.93 -11.03
CA ASP A 86 -51.32 31.00 -10.13
C ASP A 86 -51.51 29.72 -9.28
N THR A 87 -52.51 29.73 -8.41
CA THR A 87 -52.39 29.19 -7.05
C THR A 87 -53.61 28.36 -6.66
N LEU A 88 -53.41 27.15 -6.14
CA LEU A 88 -54.46 26.41 -5.43
C LEU A 88 -54.01 25.88 -4.07
N ARG A 89 -54.99 25.79 -3.16
CA ARG A 89 -54.80 25.97 -1.72
C ARG A 89 -55.15 24.69 -0.94
N SER A 90 -54.28 24.27 -0.02
CA SER A 90 -54.46 23.07 0.80
C SER A 90 -55.64 23.17 1.79
N PRO A 91 -56.09 22.02 2.32
CA PRO A 91 -56.35 21.95 3.75
C PRO A 91 -55.63 20.78 4.47
N LEU A 92 -54.72 21.14 5.39
CA LEU A 92 -54.46 20.53 6.70
C LEU A 92 -54.66 19.01 6.91
N ALA A 93 -53.56 18.25 6.98
CA ALA A 93 -53.45 17.01 7.75
C ALA A 93 -52.14 16.99 8.58
N ARG A 94 -52.21 16.47 9.81
CA ARG A 94 -51.22 16.68 10.89
C ARG A 94 -49.88 15.93 10.67
N GLN A 95 -48.75 16.57 10.94
CA GLN A 95 -47.44 15.91 11.08
C GLN A 95 -47.21 15.41 12.53
N PRO A 96 -46.56 14.25 12.73
CA PRO A 96 -45.89 13.92 14.00
C PRO A 96 -44.53 14.65 14.12
N PRO A 97 -44.01 14.88 15.34
CA PRO A 97 -42.91 15.82 15.56
C PRO A 97 -41.53 15.29 15.14
N GLY A 98 -40.77 16.13 14.41
CA GLY A 98 -39.40 15.83 13.98
C GLY A 98 -38.37 15.84 15.11
N LEU A 99 -37.54 14.79 15.18
CA LEU A 99 -36.43 14.67 16.13
C LEU A 99 -35.32 15.70 15.82
N ARG A 100 -35.19 16.74 16.66
CA ARG A 100 -34.08 17.69 16.61
C ARG A 100 -32.77 17.03 17.02
N TRP A 101 -31.80 16.99 16.12
CA TRP A 101 -30.45 16.49 16.38
C TRP A 101 -29.68 17.39 17.36
N PRO A 102 -29.29 16.91 18.56
CA PRO A 102 -28.47 17.69 19.48
C PRO A 102 -26.99 17.64 19.07
N ARG A 103 -26.40 18.79 18.71
CA ARG A 103 -24.94 18.95 18.65
C ARG A 103 -24.35 18.68 20.04
N ARG A 104 -23.70 17.54 20.25
CA ARG A 104 -23.06 17.18 21.54
C ARG A 104 -21.57 16.91 21.36
N ASN A 105 -20.74 17.57 22.16
CA ASN A 105 -19.27 17.50 22.09
C ASN A 105 -18.74 16.07 22.28
N ARG A 106 -18.05 15.52 21.27
CA ARG A 106 -17.28 14.28 21.37
C ARG A 106 -15.88 14.54 21.95
N SER A 107 -15.79 14.88 23.24
CA SER A 107 -14.54 15.28 23.89
C SER A 107 -14.29 14.65 25.28
N SER A 108 -14.77 13.42 25.53
CA SER A 108 -14.72 12.77 26.85
C SER A 108 -14.29 11.29 26.89
N LEU A 109 -13.74 10.73 25.80
CA LEU A 109 -13.14 9.36 25.79
C LEU A 109 -11.69 9.33 25.24
N ARG A 110 -10.96 10.45 25.28
CA ARG A 110 -9.52 10.51 24.97
C ARG A 110 -8.70 11.05 26.15
N ARG A 111 -8.70 10.36 27.31
CA ARG A 111 -7.70 10.62 28.38
C ARG A 111 -7.55 9.52 29.47
N ARG A 112 -7.29 8.26 29.08
CA ARG A 112 -6.71 7.25 30.00
C ARG A 112 -6.01 6.11 29.24
N TRP A 113 -4.71 6.26 28.95
CA TRP A 113 -3.70 5.19 28.73
C TRP A 113 -2.32 5.76 28.33
N LEU A 114 -1.82 6.73 29.11
CA LEU A 114 -0.38 6.98 29.27
C LEU A 114 -0.16 7.04 30.78
N HIS A 115 0.49 6.02 31.37
CA HIS A 115 1.19 6.03 32.68
C HIS A 115 1.63 4.60 33.05
N HIS A 116 2.70 4.13 32.41
CA HIS A 116 3.62 3.16 33.01
C HIS A 116 5.01 3.34 32.37
N PHE A 117 6.05 2.88 33.08
CA PHE A 117 7.47 3.10 32.77
C PHE A 117 7.95 4.55 32.88
N THR A 118 8.10 4.99 34.14
CA THR A 118 9.11 5.97 34.54
C THR A 118 10.13 5.25 35.42
N SER A 119 11.40 5.22 34.99
CA SER A 119 12.56 4.83 35.79
C SER A 119 13.72 5.73 35.38
N ASP A 120 14.48 6.19 36.35
CA ASP A 120 15.29 7.41 36.23
C ASP A 120 16.72 7.13 35.69
N PRO A 121 17.37 8.05 34.96
CA PRO A 121 18.72 7.85 34.42
C PRO A 121 19.81 8.53 35.25
N GLN A 122 20.94 7.85 35.49
CA GLN A 122 22.17 8.45 36.02
C GLN A 122 23.40 7.57 35.71
N GLY A 123 24.56 8.18 35.39
CA GLY A 123 25.87 7.49 35.28
C GLY A 123 26.68 7.70 33.99
N GLN A 124 27.67 8.59 34.04
CA GLN A 124 28.82 8.75 33.12
C GLN A 124 29.89 9.59 33.86
N PRO A 125 31.16 9.75 33.41
CA PRO A 125 31.81 9.37 32.13
C PRO A 125 32.63 8.03 32.27
N THR A 126 33.83 7.71 31.73
CA THR A 126 34.96 8.39 31.05
C THR A 126 35.78 7.48 30.10
N LEU A 127 36.31 8.08 29.03
CA LEU A 127 37.62 7.91 28.36
C LEU A 127 38.28 6.51 28.21
N GLY A 128 38.63 6.17 26.96
CA GLY A 128 39.62 5.13 26.59
C GLY A 128 39.33 4.50 25.22
N PRO A 129 40.21 4.64 24.19
CA PRO A 129 40.03 4.01 22.89
C PRO A 129 40.92 2.78 22.69
N GLU A 130 40.36 1.68 22.18
CA GLU A 130 41.13 0.51 21.75
C GLU A 130 40.48 -0.18 20.53
N ALA A 131 41.27 -0.90 19.72
CA ALA A 131 40.89 -1.40 18.41
C ALA A 131 40.23 -2.80 18.46
N PRO A 132 39.39 -3.19 17.47
CA PRO A 132 38.51 -4.35 17.61
C PRO A 132 39.19 -5.70 17.32
N GLY A 133 39.06 -6.64 18.25
CA GLY A 133 39.25 -8.08 18.00
C GLY A 133 37.99 -8.72 17.37
N PRO A 134 38.13 -9.70 16.45
CA PRO A 134 36.99 -10.25 15.72
C PRO A 134 36.20 -11.31 16.52
N ALA A 135 34.92 -11.02 16.81
CA ALA A 135 33.96 -11.99 17.35
C ALA A 135 32.98 -12.42 16.24
N GLY A 136 33.12 -13.66 15.77
CA GLY A 136 32.60 -14.06 14.45
C GLY A 136 31.11 -14.42 14.38
N HIS A 137 30.46 -13.96 13.30
CA HIS A 137 29.63 -14.79 12.41
C HIS A 137 29.61 -14.16 10.99
N SER A 138 30.50 -14.60 10.10
CA SER A 138 30.58 -14.12 8.72
C SER A 138 29.59 -14.85 7.82
N GLN A 139 28.33 -14.40 7.78
CA GLN A 139 27.26 -15.07 7.00
C GLN A 139 27.27 -14.73 5.49
N GLY A 140 28.46 -14.52 4.92
CA GLY A 140 28.71 -14.16 3.53
C GLY A 140 29.53 -12.87 3.37
N ALA A 141 30.33 -12.79 2.30
CA ALA A 141 31.34 -11.78 2.06
C ALA A 141 30.78 -10.52 1.36
N TYR A 142 31.36 -9.35 1.65
CA TYR A 142 31.05 -8.11 0.94
C TYR A 142 31.66 -8.09 -0.47
N LEU A 143 30.84 -7.83 -1.49
CA LEU A 143 31.23 -7.84 -2.90
C LEU A 143 31.49 -6.42 -3.43
N GLY A 144 30.80 -5.40 -2.89
CA GLY A 144 31.08 -3.99 -3.18
C GLY A 144 29.84 -3.10 -3.20
N CYS A 145 30.08 -1.84 -3.60
CA CYS A 145 29.03 -0.86 -3.86
C CYS A 145 28.64 -0.88 -5.34
N PHE A 146 27.33 -0.86 -5.63
CA PHE A 146 26.78 -0.91 -6.99
C PHE A 146 25.69 0.15 -7.18
N SER A 147 25.54 0.66 -8.40
CA SER A 147 24.45 1.59 -8.75
C SER A 147 23.13 0.86 -8.91
N ASP A 148 22.04 1.52 -8.50
CA ASP A 148 20.65 1.06 -8.66
C ASP A 148 19.74 2.19 -9.15
N GLU A 149 20.29 3.14 -9.93
CA GLU A 149 19.58 4.27 -10.55
C GLU A 149 18.81 3.90 -11.83
N GLY A 150 18.73 2.60 -12.15
CA GLY A 150 18.06 2.08 -13.34
C GLY A 150 16.55 2.26 -13.35
N GLN A 151 15.94 2.15 -14.53
CA GLN A 151 14.46 2.10 -14.64
C GLN A 151 13.90 0.74 -14.17
N GLU A 152 14.72 -0.31 -14.22
CA GLU A 152 14.52 -1.58 -13.53
C GLU A 152 15.51 -1.70 -12.36
N ARG A 153 15.11 -2.36 -11.27
CA ARG A 153 16.00 -2.67 -10.14
C ARG A 153 17.03 -3.74 -10.51
N THR A 154 18.24 -3.63 -9.94
CA THR A 154 19.39 -4.45 -10.34
C THR A 154 19.48 -5.78 -9.59
N LEU A 155 18.90 -5.87 -8.39
CA LEU A 155 18.57 -7.13 -7.71
C LEU A 155 17.05 -7.37 -7.83
N LYS A 156 16.65 -8.30 -8.70
CA LYS A 156 15.25 -8.51 -9.13
C LYS A 156 14.45 -9.52 -8.28
N GLY A 157 15.01 -9.97 -7.16
CA GLY A 157 14.37 -10.90 -6.23
C GLY A 157 13.52 -10.22 -5.15
N ALA A 158 13.36 -10.89 -4.01
CA ALA A 158 12.51 -10.40 -2.92
C ALA A 158 13.04 -9.11 -2.27
N VAL A 159 12.13 -8.18 -1.94
CA VAL A 159 12.45 -6.87 -1.35
C VAL A 159 11.69 -6.66 -0.04
N PHE A 160 12.37 -6.19 1.01
CA PHE A 160 11.75 -5.83 2.29
C PHE A 160 12.51 -4.73 3.04
N TYR A 161 11.92 -4.20 4.12
CA TYR A 161 12.41 -3.01 4.82
C TYR A 161 12.31 -3.16 6.34
N ASP A 162 13.25 -2.57 7.07
CA ASP A 162 13.11 -2.31 8.52
C ASP A 162 13.82 -1.01 8.92
N LEU A 163 13.03 0.01 9.30
CA LEU A 163 13.52 1.33 9.73
C LEU A 163 14.29 1.34 11.08
N ARG A 164 14.36 0.23 11.82
CA ARG A 164 14.90 0.17 13.20
C ARG A 164 15.86 -0.99 13.46
N LYS A 165 15.80 -2.06 12.65
CA LYS A 165 16.52 -3.32 12.89
C LYS A 165 17.23 -3.88 11.65
N MET A 166 17.28 -3.15 10.54
CA MET A 166 18.03 -3.61 9.37
C MET A 166 19.53 -3.66 9.69
N THR A 167 20.10 -4.86 9.57
CA THR A 167 21.54 -5.15 9.63
C THR A 167 21.93 -5.94 8.38
N VAL A 168 23.22 -6.05 8.10
CA VAL A 168 23.72 -6.87 6.98
C VAL A 168 23.32 -8.33 7.15
N SER A 169 23.54 -8.89 8.35
CA SER A 169 23.14 -10.26 8.70
C SER A 169 21.64 -10.52 8.54
N HIS A 170 20.78 -9.59 8.97
CA HIS A 170 19.32 -9.75 8.82
C HIS A 170 18.88 -9.78 7.35
N CYS A 171 19.58 -9.04 6.47
CA CYS A 171 19.34 -9.09 5.03
C CYS A 171 19.85 -10.41 4.43
N GLN A 172 21.06 -10.84 4.77
CA GLN A 172 21.63 -12.12 4.32
C GLN A 172 20.76 -13.32 4.73
N ASP A 173 20.38 -13.43 6.01
CA ASP A 173 19.49 -14.50 6.53
C ASP A 173 18.16 -14.56 5.76
N ALA A 174 17.54 -13.40 5.53
CA ALA A 174 16.25 -13.33 4.85
C ALA A 174 16.37 -13.71 3.37
N CYS A 175 17.48 -13.36 2.70
CA CYS A 175 17.75 -13.82 1.34
C CYS A 175 18.07 -15.33 1.30
N ALA A 176 18.79 -15.87 2.29
CA ALA A 176 19.08 -17.30 2.43
C ALA A 176 17.81 -18.14 2.63
N GLU A 177 16.89 -17.67 3.48
CA GLU A 177 15.56 -18.27 3.71
C GLU A 177 14.75 -18.38 2.41
N ARG A 178 14.91 -17.39 1.51
CA ARG A 178 14.22 -17.28 0.22
C ARG A 178 14.99 -17.89 -0.96
N SER A 179 16.10 -18.56 -0.69
CA SER A 179 16.98 -19.20 -1.71
C SER A 179 17.56 -18.22 -2.74
N TYR A 180 17.94 -17.02 -2.29
CA TYR A 180 18.75 -16.08 -3.08
C TYR A 180 20.23 -16.12 -2.65
N VAL A 181 21.16 -15.98 -3.60
CA VAL A 181 22.61 -16.03 -3.35
C VAL A 181 23.28 -14.65 -3.15
N TYR A 182 22.56 -13.56 -3.42
CA TYR A 182 22.99 -12.19 -3.14
C TYR A 182 22.00 -11.42 -2.28
N ALA A 183 22.54 -10.55 -1.42
CA ALA A 183 21.81 -9.63 -0.55
C ALA A 183 22.40 -8.22 -0.74
N GLY A 184 21.56 -7.26 -1.14
CA GLY A 184 21.93 -5.86 -1.34
C GLY A 184 21.16 -4.94 -0.39
N LEU A 185 21.88 -4.03 0.27
CA LEU A 185 21.29 -3.09 1.22
C LEU A 185 21.32 -1.67 0.66
N GLU A 186 20.16 -0.99 0.66
CA GLU A 186 19.97 0.40 0.21
C GLU A 186 19.56 1.30 1.38
N ALA A 187 19.99 2.57 1.32
CA ALA A 187 19.56 3.67 2.18
C ALA A 187 19.55 3.40 3.71
N GLY A 188 20.35 2.44 4.20
CA GLY A 188 20.44 2.05 5.60
C GLY A 188 19.32 1.15 6.14
N SER A 189 18.23 0.91 5.39
CA SER A 189 17.01 0.29 5.94
C SER A 189 16.23 -0.62 4.99
N GLU A 190 16.77 -0.83 3.79
CA GLU A 190 16.10 -1.53 2.69
C GLU A 190 16.97 -2.71 2.25
N CYS A 191 16.37 -3.88 2.05
CA CYS A 191 17.06 -5.11 1.67
C CYS A 191 16.43 -5.69 0.39
N TYR A 192 17.31 -6.02 -0.56
CA TYR A 192 17.00 -6.54 -1.88
C TYR A 192 17.75 -7.86 -2.06
N CYS A 193 17.04 -8.93 -2.43
CA CYS A 193 17.64 -10.22 -2.72
C CYS A 193 17.76 -10.45 -4.24
N GLY A 194 18.68 -11.30 -4.69
CA GLY A 194 18.75 -11.72 -6.09
C GLY A 194 19.73 -12.88 -6.33
N ASN A 195 19.69 -13.44 -7.54
CA ASN A 195 20.59 -14.51 -7.98
C ASN A 195 21.57 -14.08 -9.08
N ARG A 196 21.53 -12.81 -9.50
CA ARG A 196 22.47 -12.18 -10.43
C ARG A 196 23.17 -11.01 -9.75
N LEU A 197 24.48 -10.86 -9.96
CA LEU A 197 25.24 -9.75 -9.42
C LEU A 197 24.99 -8.47 -10.25
N PRO A 198 24.82 -7.30 -9.63
CA PRO A 198 24.70 -6.03 -10.37
C PRO A 198 25.91 -5.73 -11.26
N ALA A 199 25.65 -5.25 -12.48
CA ALA A 199 26.69 -4.99 -13.48
C ALA A 199 27.52 -3.73 -13.15
N THR A 200 26.88 -2.65 -12.69
CA THR A 200 27.51 -1.34 -12.52
C THR A 200 28.08 -1.17 -11.11
N ARG A 201 29.32 -1.59 -10.91
CA ARG A 201 30.09 -1.34 -9.68
C ARG A 201 30.51 0.14 -9.60
N VAL A 202 30.42 0.74 -8.42
CA VAL A 202 30.74 2.16 -8.18
C VAL A 202 31.64 2.34 -6.94
N SER A 203 31.95 3.58 -6.55
CA SER A 203 32.90 3.85 -5.46
C SER A 203 32.34 3.39 -4.11
N LEU A 204 33.16 2.75 -3.29
CA LEU A 204 32.76 2.31 -1.94
C LEU A 204 32.27 3.47 -1.06
N LYS A 205 32.74 4.70 -1.32
CA LYS A 205 32.32 5.92 -0.61
C LYS A 205 30.86 6.33 -0.90
N GLU A 206 30.30 5.87 -2.02
CA GLU A 206 28.89 6.11 -2.38
C GLU A 206 27.92 5.24 -1.57
N CYS A 207 28.37 4.14 -0.96
CA CYS A 207 27.57 3.29 -0.08
C CYS A 207 27.80 3.62 1.40
N SER A 208 27.65 4.88 1.79
CA SER A 208 28.05 5.42 3.11
C SER A 208 26.92 5.64 4.12
N HIS A 209 25.68 5.18 3.87
CA HIS A 209 24.61 5.23 4.87
C HIS A 209 24.74 4.11 5.91
N GLU A 210 24.72 4.46 7.20
CA GLU A 210 24.69 3.47 8.28
C GLU A 210 23.41 2.60 8.27
N CYS A 211 23.55 1.32 8.61
CA CYS A 211 22.45 0.40 8.86
C CYS A 211 21.60 0.87 10.06
N LYS A 212 20.26 0.75 10.01
CA LYS A 212 19.40 1.26 11.11
C LYS A 212 19.34 0.36 12.34
N GLY A 213 19.72 -0.91 12.23
CA GLY A 213 19.91 -1.83 13.36
C GLY A 213 21.33 -1.85 13.93
N GLU A 214 22.33 -1.33 13.20
CA GLU A 214 23.75 -1.53 13.49
C GLU A 214 24.57 -0.31 13.04
N LYS A 215 25.13 0.45 13.99
CA LYS A 215 25.93 1.65 13.70
C LYS A 215 27.33 1.28 13.22
N GLY A 216 27.95 2.14 12.42
CA GLY A 216 29.26 1.90 11.82
C GLY A 216 29.26 0.98 10.59
N THR A 217 28.28 0.07 10.45
CA THR A 217 28.16 -0.80 9.26
C THR A 217 27.51 -0.07 8.09
N ALA A 218 28.09 -0.25 6.89
CA ALA A 218 27.68 0.40 5.64
C ALA A 218 26.53 -0.34 4.92
N CYS A 219 25.37 0.29 4.81
CA CYS A 219 24.15 -0.23 4.19
C CYS A 219 23.71 0.63 2.99
N GLY A 220 24.57 0.74 1.97
CA GLY A 220 24.27 1.44 0.72
C GLY A 220 24.17 2.95 0.86
N ALA A 221 23.43 3.58 -0.06
CA ALA A 221 22.88 4.94 0.06
C ALA A 221 21.60 5.00 -0.78
N MET A 222 21.09 6.17 -1.16
CA MET A 222 19.97 6.24 -2.12
C MET A 222 20.47 5.93 -3.53
N GLY A 223 19.83 4.99 -4.25
CA GLY A 223 20.29 4.54 -5.56
C GLY A 223 21.63 3.78 -5.54
N ARG A 224 22.04 3.27 -4.37
CA ARG A 224 23.34 2.61 -4.15
C ARG A 224 23.19 1.40 -3.24
N LEU A 225 23.56 0.23 -3.74
CA LEU A 225 23.48 -1.04 -3.02
C LEU A 225 24.85 -1.46 -2.48
N SER A 226 24.96 -1.63 -1.15
CA SER A 226 26.02 -2.47 -0.57
C SER A 226 25.65 -3.92 -0.79
N VAL A 227 26.35 -4.63 -1.68
CA VAL A 227 26.02 -6.03 -2.05
C VAL A 227 26.97 -7.02 -1.39
N TYR A 228 26.39 -8.09 -0.84
CA TYR A 228 27.04 -9.20 -0.16
C TYR A 228 26.65 -10.52 -0.84
N SER A 229 27.54 -11.51 -0.82
CA SER A 229 27.13 -12.89 -1.02
C SER A 229 26.32 -13.38 0.18
N VAL A 230 25.49 -14.39 -0.06
CA VAL A 230 24.70 -15.08 0.96
C VAL A 230 25.25 -16.50 1.06
N GLU A 231 25.88 -16.82 2.19
CA GLU A 231 26.25 -18.21 2.45
C GLU A 231 24.99 -19.01 2.77
N MET A 232 24.71 -20.02 1.94
CA MET A 232 23.53 -20.86 2.15
C MET A 232 23.71 -21.71 3.41
N LEU A 233 22.81 -21.51 4.38
CA LEU A 233 22.67 -22.36 5.56
C LEU A 233 22.74 -23.85 5.17
N GLN A 234 23.62 -24.59 5.82
CA GLN A 234 23.95 -25.99 5.51
C GLN A 234 22.68 -26.84 5.36
N PRO A 235 22.62 -27.80 4.39
CA PRO A 235 21.38 -28.46 3.96
C PRO A 235 20.54 -29.18 5.03
N GLY A 236 21.09 -29.49 6.21
CA GLY A 236 20.39 -30.18 7.29
C GLY A 236 19.51 -29.29 8.20
N SER A 237 19.60 -27.96 8.13
CA SER A 237 19.11 -27.07 9.21
C SER A 237 17.59 -26.79 9.24
N ARG A 238 16.86 -27.02 8.13
CA ARG A 238 15.39 -27.06 8.04
C ARG A 238 14.98 -27.70 6.71
N LYS A 239 13.81 -28.38 6.68
CA LYS A 239 13.18 -28.80 5.40
C LYS A 239 12.77 -27.56 4.58
N ARG A 240 13.65 -27.07 3.72
CA ARG A 240 13.29 -26.12 2.64
C ARG A 240 12.14 -26.72 1.84
N ARG A 241 11.07 -25.96 1.64
CA ARG A 241 9.97 -26.35 0.74
C ARG A 241 10.46 -26.12 -0.70
N THR A 242 11.11 -27.13 -1.25
CA THR A 242 11.80 -27.08 -2.56
C THR A 242 10.88 -26.70 -3.71
N ALA A 243 9.61 -27.12 -3.66
CA ALA A 243 8.55 -26.58 -4.50
C ALA A 243 7.18 -26.74 -3.82
N THR A 244 6.14 -26.12 -4.38
CA THR A 244 4.73 -26.41 -4.02
C THR A 244 3.94 -26.73 -5.28
N TYR A 245 3.39 -27.94 -5.40
CA TYR A 245 2.54 -28.35 -6.51
C TYR A 245 1.35 -27.39 -6.68
N ARG A 246 1.07 -26.98 -7.92
CA ARG A 246 -0.05 -26.11 -8.29
C ARG A 246 -1.20 -26.87 -8.95
N GLY A 247 -0.89 -27.91 -9.72
CA GLY A 247 -1.87 -28.71 -10.45
C GLY A 247 -1.29 -29.29 -11.74
N CYS A 248 -2.14 -30.03 -12.46
CA CYS A 248 -1.92 -30.40 -13.84
C CYS A 248 -2.48 -29.30 -14.75
N PHE A 249 -1.79 -29.01 -15.86
CA PHE A 249 -2.19 -27.99 -16.83
C PHE A 249 -2.00 -28.52 -18.26
N GLN A 250 -2.81 -28.03 -19.20
CA GLN A 250 -2.59 -28.27 -20.62
C GLN A 250 -1.40 -27.43 -21.11
N LEU A 251 -0.57 -27.99 -21.99
CA LEU A 251 0.53 -27.29 -22.61
C LEU A 251 0.02 -26.22 -23.60
N PRO A 252 0.62 -25.02 -23.62
CA PRO A 252 0.31 -24.00 -24.62
C PRO A 252 0.87 -24.41 -25.98
N GLU A 253 0.13 -24.13 -27.05
CA GLU A 253 0.54 -24.42 -28.44
C GLU A 253 1.91 -23.80 -28.79
N ASN A 254 2.18 -22.60 -28.26
CA ASN A 254 3.45 -21.88 -28.42
C ASN A 254 4.33 -22.01 -27.16
N ILE A 255 4.92 -23.19 -27.00
CA ILE A 255 5.85 -23.56 -25.91
C ILE A 255 7.00 -22.53 -25.79
N THR A 256 7.68 -22.21 -26.89
CA THR A 256 8.89 -21.36 -26.92
C THR A 256 8.67 -19.90 -26.53
N HIS A 257 7.47 -19.36 -26.72
CA HIS A 257 7.13 -18.01 -26.27
C HIS A 257 6.67 -17.99 -24.81
N THR A 258 6.13 -19.10 -24.30
CA THR A 258 5.57 -19.18 -22.95
C THR A 258 6.63 -19.58 -21.91
N PHE A 259 7.60 -20.41 -22.29
CA PHE A 259 8.63 -20.95 -21.40
C PHE A 259 9.99 -20.35 -21.77
N SER A 260 10.48 -19.40 -20.96
CA SER A 260 11.63 -18.56 -21.31
C SER A 260 13.00 -19.22 -21.04
N SER A 261 13.04 -20.37 -20.37
CA SER A 261 14.26 -21.15 -20.13
C SER A 261 13.90 -22.61 -19.87
N SER A 262 14.65 -23.55 -20.44
CA SER A 262 14.42 -24.99 -20.28
C SER A 262 15.69 -25.75 -19.91
N LEU A 263 15.50 -26.97 -19.40
CA LEU A 263 16.53 -27.95 -19.08
C LEU A 263 15.98 -29.35 -19.38
N THR A 264 16.52 -30.00 -20.41
CA THR A 264 16.22 -31.40 -20.75
C THR A 264 17.26 -32.30 -20.10
N GLN A 265 16.84 -33.26 -19.25
CA GLN A 265 17.78 -34.14 -18.55
C GLN A 265 17.21 -35.56 -18.37
N ALA A 266 18.07 -36.56 -18.54
CA ALA A 266 17.74 -37.99 -18.49
C ALA A 266 17.28 -38.55 -17.11
N ASN A 267 16.92 -37.69 -16.15
CA ASN A 267 16.29 -38.02 -14.85
C ASN A 267 15.88 -36.72 -14.13
N VAL A 268 15.10 -35.86 -14.80
CA VAL A 268 14.69 -34.57 -14.21
C VAL A 268 13.66 -34.78 -13.08
N THR A 269 13.86 -34.10 -11.95
CA THR A 269 13.02 -34.18 -10.74
C THR A 269 12.41 -32.83 -10.39
N VAL A 270 11.45 -32.82 -9.46
CA VAL A 270 10.84 -31.57 -8.96
C VAL A 270 11.88 -30.66 -8.31
N GLU A 271 12.83 -31.23 -7.56
CA GLU A 271 13.90 -30.51 -6.85
C GLU A 271 14.93 -29.93 -7.82
N THR A 272 15.35 -30.72 -8.81
CA THR A 272 16.34 -30.27 -9.82
C THR A 272 15.74 -29.22 -10.74
N CYS A 273 14.50 -29.40 -11.20
CA CYS A 273 13.79 -28.40 -11.99
C CYS A 273 13.49 -27.11 -11.21
N SER A 274 12.94 -27.23 -9.98
CA SER A 274 12.69 -26.06 -9.14
C SER A 274 13.98 -25.34 -8.76
N GLY A 275 15.09 -26.06 -8.53
CA GLY A 275 16.42 -25.49 -8.30
C GLY A 275 16.93 -24.69 -9.49
N PHE A 276 16.86 -25.27 -10.70
CA PHE A 276 17.22 -24.60 -11.96
C PHE A 276 16.38 -23.34 -12.19
N CYS A 277 15.06 -23.43 -12.11
CA CYS A 277 14.17 -22.28 -12.27
C CYS A 277 14.37 -21.22 -11.17
N SER A 278 14.71 -21.63 -9.94
CA SER A 278 15.03 -20.70 -8.85
C SER A 278 16.32 -19.92 -9.12
N GLN A 279 17.37 -20.60 -9.57
CA GLN A 279 18.64 -19.96 -9.96
C GLN A 279 18.45 -18.96 -11.12
N LYS A 280 17.53 -19.26 -12.04
CA LYS A 280 17.14 -18.40 -13.16
C LYS A 280 16.17 -17.26 -12.78
N GLU A 281 15.65 -17.25 -11.55
CA GLU A 281 14.70 -16.28 -10.97
C GLU A 281 13.24 -16.39 -11.50
N PHE A 282 12.82 -17.58 -11.92
CA PHE A 282 11.43 -17.86 -12.30
C PHE A 282 10.59 -18.38 -11.12
N PRO A 283 9.33 -17.90 -10.96
CA PRO A 283 8.41 -18.34 -9.91
C PRO A 283 7.77 -19.70 -10.20
N LEU A 284 7.75 -20.16 -11.47
CA LEU A 284 7.19 -21.46 -11.86
C LEU A 284 8.27 -22.37 -12.44
N ALA A 285 8.19 -23.63 -12.02
CA ALA A 285 8.91 -24.77 -12.58
C ALA A 285 7.86 -25.76 -13.12
N ILE A 286 8.01 -26.16 -14.36
CA ILE A 286 7.02 -26.95 -15.11
C ILE A 286 7.72 -28.23 -15.57
N LEU A 287 7.17 -29.39 -15.22
CA LEU A 287 7.66 -30.69 -15.67
C LEU A 287 6.80 -31.21 -16.81
N TRP A 288 7.44 -31.54 -17.92
CA TRP A 288 6.82 -32.23 -19.05
C TRP A 288 7.72 -33.38 -19.49
N GLY A 289 7.34 -34.61 -19.13
CA GLY A 289 8.06 -35.83 -19.51
C GLY A 289 9.45 -35.93 -18.88
N TRP A 290 10.45 -35.42 -19.62
CA TRP A 290 11.88 -35.41 -19.27
C TRP A 290 12.48 -33.99 -19.38
N GLU A 291 11.62 -32.99 -19.61
CA GLU A 291 11.96 -31.58 -19.73
C GLU A 291 11.47 -30.80 -18.51
N CYS A 292 12.35 -29.93 -18.00
CA CYS A 292 12.01 -28.85 -17.10
C CYS A 292 11.88 -27.55 -17.90
N HIS A 293 10.79 -26.81 -17.66
CA HIS A 293 10.53 -25.51 -18.26
C HIS A 293 10.28 -24.47 -17.16
N CYS A 294 10.87 -23.28 -17.31
CA CYS A 294 10.76 -22.19 -16.35
C CYS A 294 9.94 -21.04 -16.93
N ALA A 295 8.99 -20.54 -16.16
CA ALA A 295 7.98 -19.61 -16.67
C ALA A 295 7.52 -18.58 -15.62
N TYR A 296 6.86 -17.54 -16.13
CA TYR A 296 5.93 -16.72 -15.38
C TYR A 296 4.49 -17.07 -15.80
N PRO A 297 3.47 -16.81 -14.97
CA PRO A 297 2.08 -16.84 -15.44
C PRO A 297 1.85 -15.79 -16.55
N THR A 298 1.20 -16.22 -17.62
CA THR A 298 0.83 -15.40 -18.79
C THR A 298 -0.68 -15.51 -19.06
N PRO A 299 -1.28 -14.65 -19.89
CA PRO A 299 -2.69 -14.80 -20.29
C PRO A 299 -3.00 -16.14 -20.97
N GLN A 300 -2.01 -16.75 -21.62
CA GLN A 300 -2.09 -18.06 -22.28
C GLN A 300 -1.80 -19.24 -21.34
N PHE A 301 -1.25 -18.97 -20.15
CA PHE A 301 -0.88 -19.98 -19.15
C PHE A 301 -1.20 -19.47 -17.75
N SER A 302 -2.50 -19.46 -17.45
CA SER A 302 -3.08 -18.97 -16.20
C SER A 302 -3.19 -20.09 -15.16
N LEU A 303 -2.79 -19.81 -13.92
CA LEU A 303 -2.85 -20.75 -12.80
C LEU A 303 -4.27 -20.99 -12.25
N ARG A 304 -5.31 -20.49 -12.93
CA ARG A 304 -6.73 -20.75 -12.62
C ARG A 304 -7.23 -22.01 -13.30
N ASP A 305 -6.68 -22.32 -14.47
CA ASP A 305 -7.24 -23.23 -15.46
C ASP A 305 -6.59 -24.61 -15.33
N ALA A 306 -6.47 -25.07 -14.07
CA ALA A 306 -5.92 -26.36 -13.72
C ALA A 306 -6.89 -27.48 -14.10
N VAL A 307 -6.38 -28.52 -14.74
CA VAL A 307 -7.13 -29.72 -15.12
C VAL A 307 -6.95 -30.84 -14.09
N ASP A 308 -7.69 -31.93 -14.25
CA ASP A 308 -7.61 -33.09 -13.38
C ASP A 308 -6.17 -33.66 -13.31
N SER A 309 -5.68 -33.96 -12.11
CA SER A 309 -4.29 -34.40 -11.89
C SER A 309 -3.99 -35.79 -12.45
N SER A 310 -5.02 -36.59 -12.78
CA SER A 310 -4.86 -37.86 -13.49
C SER A 310 -4.26 -37.69 -14.89
N LEU A 311 -4.57 -36.59 -15.60
CA LEU A 311 -4.11 -36.33 -16.97
C LEU A 311 -2.59 -36.16 -17.08
N CYS A 312 -1.94 -35.73 -16.00
CA CYS A 312 -0.48 -35.62 -15.91
C CYS A 312 0.22 -36.92 -15.48
N GLY A 313 -0.52 -37.97 -15.09
CA GLY A 313 0.03 -39.28 -14.75
C GLY A 313 0.61 -39.39 -13.34
N GLN A 314 -0.19 -39.14 -12.30
CA GLN A 314 0.22 -39.36 -10.90
C GLN A 314 0.16 -40.83 -10.43
N ALA A 315 -0.16 -41.78 -11.33
CA ALA A 315 -0.11 -43.22 -11.08
C ALA A 315 1.07 -43.85 -11.83
N ALA A 316 1.86 -44.67 -11.13
CA ALA A 316 3.20 -45.10 -11.55
C ALA A 316 3.28 -45.96 -12.83
N GLU A 317 2.14 -46.38 -13.40
CA GLU A 317 2.05 -47.28 -14.56
C GLU A 317 1.20 -46.69 -15.70
N VAL A 318 0.68 -45.46 -15.56
CA VAL A 318 -0.16 -44.83 -16.60
C VAL A 318 0.72 -44.02 -17.56
N GLN A 319 0.58 -44.29 -18.86
CA GLN A 319 1.27 -43.52 -19.90
C GLN A 319 0.86 -42.04 -19.84
N ARG A 320 1.84 -41.15 -19.67
CA ARG A 320 1.64 -39.69 -19.67
C ARG A 320 1.00 -39.26 -20.99
N LEU A 321 -0.18 -38.64 -20.93
CA LEU A 321 -0.87 -38.16 -22.13
C LEU A 321 -0.07 -37.01 -22.79
N PRO A 322 0.20 -37.06 -24.11
CA PRO A 322 0.85 -35.96 -24.80
C PRO A 322 -0.06 -34.72 -24.78
N GLY A 323 0.46 -33.60 -24.26
CA GLY A 323 -0.28 -32.34 -24.17
C GLY A 323 -0.49 -31.80 -22.75
N TYR A 324 -0.04 -32.48 -21.69
CA TYR A 324 -0.18 -32.04 -20.29
C TYR A 324 1.17 -31.93 -19.55
N CYS A 325 1.23 -31.02 -18.56
CA CYS A 325 2.41 -30.75 -17.74
C CYS A 325 2.08 -30.48 -16.27
N GLU A 326 2.97 -30.90 -15.36
CA GLU A 326 2.84 -30.65 -13.93
C GLU A 326 3.50 -29.31 -13.55
N VAL A 327 2.74 -28.42 -12.89
CA VAL A 327 3.24 -27.09 -12.52
C VAL A 327 3.54 -27.01 -11.03
N TYR A 328 4.71 -26.48 -10.70
CA TYR A 328 5.18 -26.25 -9.34
C TYR A 328 5.57 -24.79 -9.13
N GLN A 329 5.18 -24.24 -7.99
CA GLN A 329 5.66 -22.97 -7.48
C GLN A 329 7.06 -23.16 -6.90
N THR A 330 8.04 -22.42 -7.41
CA THR A 330 9.39 -22.35 -6.82
C THR A 330 9.38 -21.45 -5.57
N PRO A 331 10.45 -21.46 -4.75
CA PRO A 331 10.63 -20.48 -3.67
C PRO A 331 10.72 -19.01 -4.12
N ILE A 332 10.88 -18.74 -5.42
CA ILE A 332 11.00 -17.39 -5.97
C ILE A 332 9.64 -16.70 -6.07
N GLN A 333 9.63 -15.41 -5.77
CA GLN A 333 8.45 -14.54 -5.85
C GLN A 333 8.35 -13.92 -7.24
N ASP A 334 7.15 -13.82 -7.82
CA ASP A 334 6.94 -13.05 -9.07
C ASP A 334 7.09 -11.56 -8.75
N THR A 335 8.14 -10.93 -9.28
CA THR A 335 8.52 -9.53 -9.00
C THR A 335 8.12 -8.53 -10.08
N ARG A 336 7.48 -8.98 -11.19
CA ARG A 336 7.03 -8.12 -12.30
C ARG A 336 6.07 -6.99 -11.88
N CYS A 337 5.50 -7.09 -10.67
CA CYS A 337 4.58 -6.14 -10.07
C CYS A 337 5.04 -5.57 -8.71
N THR A 338 6.23 -5.94 -8.19
CA THR A 338 6.69 -5.43 -6.88
C THR A 338 7.32 -4.04 -6.95
N ASP A 339 7.86 -3.66 -8.11
CA ASP A 339 8.44 -2.33 -8.35
C ASP A 339 7.37 -1.24 -8.31
N ARG A 340 7.64 -0.23 -7.46
CA ARG A 340 6.73 0.85 -7.10
C ARG A 340 7.49 2.15 -6.86
N ARG A 341 6.92 3.26 -7.34
CA ARG A 341 7.48 4.62 -7.21
C ARG A 341 6.43 5.64 -6.79
N PHE A 342 6.85 6.85 -6.44
CA PHE A 342 5.92 7.98 -6.39
C PHE A 342 5.55 8.40 -7.82
N LEU A 343 4.43 9.11 -7.98
CA LEU A 343 4.08 9.72 -9.26
C LEU A 343 5.21 10.69 -9.69
N PRO A 344 5.66 10.67 -10.95
CA PRO A 344 6.75 11.55 -11.41
C PRO A 344 6.32 13.03 -11.39
N ASN A 345 5.04 13.29 -11.65
CA ASN A 345 4.41 14.61 -11.55
C ASN A 345 3.32 14.57 -10.48
N LYS A 346 3.04 15.72 -9.84
CA LYS A 346 1.92 15.83 -8.90
C LYS A 346 0.59 15.61 -9.63
N SER A 347 -0.28 14.77 -9.08
CA SER A 347 -1.60 14.51 -9.66
C SER A 347 -2.47 15.77 -9.69
N LYS A 348 -3.11 16.01 -10.85
CA LYS A 348 -4.14 17.04 -11.01
C LYS A 348 -5.45 16.64 -10.31
N VAL A 349 -5.78 15.35 -10.28
CA VAL A 349 -6.97 14.78 -9.64
C VAL A 349 -6.62 14.22 -8.27
N PHE A 350 -7.35 14.61 -7.23
CA PHE A 350 -7.12 14.13 -5.86
C PHE A 350 -8.10 13.02 -5.50
N VAL A 351 -7.62 11.77 -5.54
CA VAL A 351 -8.46 10.57 -5.36
C VAL A 351 -8.39 10.04 -3.92
N ALA A 352 -9.54 9.82 -3.28
CA ALA A 352 -9.62 9.07 -2.03
C ALA A 352 -9.76 7.55 -2.29
N LEU A 353 -9.14 6.75 -1.42
CA LEU A 353 -9.57 5.39 -1.15
C LEU A 353 -10.34 5.41 0.17
N SER A 354 -11.65 5.58 0.07
CA SER A 354 -12.55 5.63 1.23
C SER A 354 -13.08 4.23 1.56
N SER A 355 -13.22 3.96 2.85
CA SER A 355 -13.78 2.72 3.41
C SER A 355 -13.69 2.74 4.92
N PHE A 356 -14.58 2.00 5.58
CA PHE A 356 -14.65 1.83 7.03
C PHE A 356 -13.42 1.06 7.60
N PRO A 357 -13.00 1.27 8.86
CA PRO A 357 -11.97 0.44 9.49
C PRO A 357 -12.30 -1.07 9.44
N GLY A 358 -11.32 -1.94 9.25
CA GLY A 358 -11.55 -3.38 9.06
C GLY A 358 -12.10 -3.80 7.68
N ALA A 359 -12.51 -2.88 6.78
CA ALA A 359 -13.06 -3.21 5.46
C ALA A 359 -12.04 -3.67 4.39
N GLY A 360 -10.81 -4.05 4.77
CA GLY A 360 -9.77 -4.51 3.83
C GLY A 360 -8.80 -3.43 3.34
N ASN A 361 -8.81 -2.26 3.99
CA ASN A 361 -8.01 -1.06 3.69
C ASN A 361 -6.59 -1.30 3.14
N THR A 362 -5.74 -1.98 3.91
CA THR A 362 -4.33 -2.22 3.55
C THR A 362 -4.16 -3.23 2.41
N TRP A 363 -5.15 -4.11 2.21
CA TRP A 363 -5.17 -5.07 1.12
C TRP A 363 -5.55 -4.41 -0.21
N ALA A 364 -6.58 -3.56 -0.23
CA ALA A 364 -6.91 -2.78 -1.42
C ALA A 364 -5.77 -1.85 -1.84
N ARG A 365 -5.05 -1.25 -0.88
CA ARG A 365 -3.80 -0.50 -1.16
C ARG A 365 -2.72 -1.39 -1.75
N HIS A 366 -2.45 -2.56 -1.16
CA HIS A 366 -1.48 -3.53 -1.69
C HIS A 366 -1.75 -3.85 -3.16
N LEU A 367 -3.01 -4.16 -3.50
CA LEU A 367 -3.43 -4.45 -4.87
C LEU A 367 -3.25 -3.25 -5.82
N ILE A 368 -3.69 -2.05 -5.42
CA ILE A 368 -3.53 -0.83 -6.24
C ILE A 368 -2.05 -0.52 -6.48
N GLU A 369 -1.19 -0.61 -5.46
CA GLU A 369 0.23 -0.31 -5.59
C GLU A 369 0.93 -1.30 -6.53
N HIS A 370 0.67 -2.60 -6.40
CA HIS A 370 1.30 -3.60 -7.26
C HIS A 370 0.77 -3.51 -8.70
N ALA A 371 -0.54 -3.28 -8.91
CA ALA A 371 -1.10 -3.11 -10.24
C ALA A 371 -0.57 -1.84 -10.94
N THR A 372 -0.65 -0.68 -10.29
CA THR A 372 -0.30 0.61 -10.92
C THR A 372 1.20 0.93 -10.93
N GLY A 373 2.00 0.30 -10.05
CA GLY A 373 3.39 0.69 -9.83
C GLY A 373 3.56 2.03 -9.10
N PHE A 374 2.49 2.57 -8.51
CA PHE A 374 2.50 3.85 -7.80
C PHE A 374 2.10 3.70 -6.33
N TYR A 375 2.84 4.33 -5.42
CA TYR A 375 2.53 4.32 -3.99
C TYR A 375 1.19 4.97 -3.66
N THR A 376 0.51 4.43 -2.65
CA THR A 376 -0.73 4.95 -2.08
C THR A 376 -0.44 5.75 -0.82
N GLY A 377 -1.00 6.95 -0.73
CA GLY A 377 -0.92 7.80 0.45
C GLY A 377 -1.90 7.35 1.54
N SER A 378 -1.76 7.93 2.72
CA SER A 378 -2.69 7.74 3.83
C SER A 378 -2.88 9.05 4.59
N TYR A 379 -4.11 9.34 4.99
CA TYR A 379 -4.44 10.49 5.86
C TYR A 379 -3.81 10.35 7.26
N TYR A 380 -3.47 9.12 7.65
CA TYR A 380 -2.85 8.73 8.92
C TYR A 380 -1.44 8.18 8.68
N PHE A 381 -0.56 8.25 9.68
CA PHE A 381 0.77 7.63 9.62
C PHE A 381 0.83 6.34 10.45
N ASP A 382 1.20 5.23 9.81
CA ASP A 382 1.50 3.95 10.44
C ASP A 382 2.90 3.45 10.02
N GLY A 383 3.85 3.51 10.94
CA GLY A 383 5.22 3.03 10.72
C GLY A 383 5.33 1.51 10.46
N THR A 384 4.34 0.71 10.86
CA THR A 384 4.32 -0.73 10.55
C THR A 384 3.96 -0.96 9.09
N LEU A 385 3.06 -0.16 8.52
CA LEU A 385 2.76 -0.16 7.08
C LEU A 385 3.96 0.34 6.28
N TYR A 386 4.61 1.43 6.71
CA TYR A 386 5.84 1.91 6.05
C TYR A 386 6.92 0.82 5.97
N ASN A 387 7.20 0.12 7.08
CA ASN A 387 8.17 -0.98 7.12
C ASN A 387 7.77 -2.18 6.24
N LYS A 388 6.49 -2.31 5.85
CA LYS A 388 6.02 -3.31 4.88
C LYS A 388 5.87 -2.76 3.46
N GLY A 389 6.51 -1.62 3.17
CA GLY A 389 6.69 -1.07 1.83
C GLY A 389 5.66 -0.03 1.39
N PHE A 390 4.72 0.36 2.26
CA PHE A 390 3.80 1.47 1.97
C PHE A 390 4.52 2.82 2.17
N LYS A 391 5.46 3.16 1.27
CA LYS A 391 6.30 4.37 1.41
C LYS A 391 5.48 5.67 1.50
N GLY A 392 4.28 5.68 0.90
CA GLY A 392 3.31 6.77 0.97
C GLY A 392 2.74 7.09 2.36
N GLU A 393 3.00 6.26 3.39
CA GLU A 393 2.69 6.61 4.80
C GLU A 393 3.45 7.84 5.29
N LYS A 394 4.73 7.99 4.87
CA LYS A 394 5.62 9.06 5.36
C LYS A 394 5.51 10.35 4.53
N ASP A 395 4.89 10.28 3.35
CA ASP A 395 4.66 11.46 2.53
C ASP A 395 3.46 12.26 3.07
N HIS A 396 3.48 13.59 2.93
CA HIS A 396 2.33 14.38 3.37
C HIS A 396 1.13 14.08 2.46
N TRP A 397 -0.03 13.73 3.02
CA TRP A 397 -1.16 13.24 2.23
C TRP A 397 -1.73 14.24 1.20
N ARG A 398 -1.47 15.55 1.36
CA ARG A 398 -1.77 16.58 0.34
C ARG A 398 -0.63 16.85 -0.66
N SER A 399 0.45 16.05 -0.67
CA SER A 399 1.59 16.20 -1.60
C SER A 399 1.20 16.04 -3.07
N ARG A 400 0.12 15.29 -3.32
CA ARG A 400 -0.34 14.81 -4.63
C ARG A 400 0.68 13.92 -5.38
N ARG A 401 1.67 13.32 -4.68
CA ARG A 401 2.66 12.40 -5.26
C ARG A 401 2.27 10.92 -5.23
N THR A 402 1.10 10.59 -4.70
CA THR A 402 0.58 9.22 -4.56
C THR A 402 -0.70 9.06 -5.39
N ILE A 403 -0.97 7.84 -5.86
CA ILE A 403 -2.06 7.59 -6.84
C ILE A 403 -3.46 7.77 -6.22
N CYS A 404 -3.62 7.41 -4.95
CA CYS A 404 -4.81 7.72 -4.14
C CYS A 404 -4.44 7.79 -2.66
N VAL A 405 -5.26 8.46 -1.85
CA VAL A 405 -5.06 8.63 -0.40
C VAL A 405 -6.08 7.83 0.39
N LYS A 406 -5.63 6.91 1.25
CA LYS A 406 -6.50 6.15 2.17
C LYS A 406 -7.05 7.05 3.29
N THR A 407 -8.37 7.04 3.48
CA THR A 407 -9.06 7.83 4.51
C THR A 407 -10.20 7.07 5.19
N HIS A 408 -10.46 7.34 6.47
CA HIS A 408 -11.66 6.93 7.21
C HIS A 408 -12.58 8.11 7.54
N GLU A 409 -12.22 9.32 7.11
CA GLU A 409 -13.01 10.52 7.36
C GLU A 409 -14.38 10.44 6.66
N SER A 410 -15.34 11.15 7.23
CA SER A 410 -16.76 11.16 6.84
C SER A 410 -17.29 12.58 7.04
N GLY A 411 -18.46 12.90 6.50
CA GLY A 411 -19.01 14.25 6.51
C GLY A 411 -18.54 15.14 5.36
N ARG A 412 -19.39 16.12 5.03
CA ARG A 412 -19.33 16.93 3.80
C ARG A 412 -17.95 17.56 3.53
N ARG A 413 -17.38 18.30 4.49
CA ARG A 413 -16.14 19.07 4.29
C ARG A 413 -14.94 18.18 3.99
N GLU A 414 -14.88 17.02 4.63
CA GLU A 414 -13.81 16.04 4.51
C GLU A 414 -13.88 15.29 3.17
N ILE A 415 -15.09 15.13 2.62
CA ILE A 415 -15.36 14.46 1.34
C ILE A 415 -15.19 15.42 0.16
N GLU A 416 -15.74 16.64 0.22
CA GLU A 416 -15.66 17.63 -0.86
C GLU A 416 -14.23 18.10 -1.18
N MET A 417 -13.26 17.85 -0.28
CA MET A 417 -11.83 18.05 -0.56
C MET A 417 -11.26 17.13 -1.65
N PHE A 418 -11.90 15.99 -1.94
CA PHE A 418 -11.46 15.06 -2.97
C PHE A 418 -12.22 15.29 -4.29
N ASP A 419 -11.56 15.00 -5.40
CA ASP A 419 -12.12 15.17 -6.75
C ASP A 419 -12.87 13.90 -7.20
N SER A 420 -12.44 12.73 -6.71
CA SER A 420 -13.11 11.45 -6.87
C SER A 420 -12.75 10.48 -5.75
N ALA A 421 -13.48 9.37 -5.61
CA ALA A 421 -13.17 8.33 -4.62
C ALA A 421 -13.52 6.91 -5.06
N ILE A 422 -12.65 5.97 -4.71
CA ILE A 422 -13.01 4.55 -4.63
C ILE A 422 -13.60 4.32 -3.24
N LEU A 423 -14.87 3.91 -3.18
CA LEU A 423 -15.62 3.62 -1.95
C LEU A 423 -15.66 2.09 -1.76
N LEU A 424 -14.72 1.56 -0.98
CA LEU A 424 -14.62 0.13 -0.68
C LEU A 424 -15.56 -0.24 0.48
N ILE A 425 -16.63 -0.97 0.17
CA ILE A 425 -17.62 -1.46 1.13
C ILE A 425 -17.34 -2.94 1.42
N ARG A 426 -17.38 -3.33 2.70
CA ARG A 426 -17.26 -4.72 3.15
C ARG A 426 -18.43 -5.09 4.06
N ASN A 427 -18.83 -6.36 4.08
CA ASN A 427 -19.82 -6.90 5.03
C ASN A 427 -19.57 -6.35 6.46
N PRO A 428 -20.59 -5.79 7.14
CA PRO A 428 -20.39 -5.08 8.41
C PRO A 428 -19.96 -6.01 9.54
N TYR A 429 -20.57 -7.20 9.69
CA TYR A 429 -20.17 -8.20 10.70
C TYR A 429 -18.67 -8.52 10.60
N ARG A 430 -18.20 -8.85 9.38
CA ARG A 430 -16.77 -9.12 9.11
C ARG A 430 -15.87 -7.91 9.37
N SER A 431 -16.37 -6.70 9.17
CA SER A 431 -15.61 -5.46 9.36
C SER A 431 -15.50 -5.06 10.84
N LEU A 432 -16.60 -5.17 11.59
CA LEU A 432 -16.68 -4.94 13.03
C LEU A 432 -15.74 -5.89 13.77
N MET A 433 -15.83 -7.20 13.49
CA MET A 433 -14.89 -8.19 14.06
C MET A 433 -13.44 -7.86 13.68
N ALA A 434 -13.16 -7.52 12.41
CA ALA A 434 -11.80 -7.24 11.96
C ALA A 434 -11.17 -6.01 12.63
N GLU A 435 -11.95 -4.97 12.92
CA GLU A 435 -11.52 -3.76 13.62
C GLU A 435 -11.43 -3.95 15.14
N PHE A 436 -12.35 -4.70 15.76
CA PHE A 436 -12.27 -5.02 17.19
C PHE A 436 -11.00 -5.83 17.51
N ASN A 437 -10.74 -6.90 16.73
CA ASN A 437 -9.46 -7.61 16.75
C ASN A 437 -8.25 -6.67 16.60
N ARG A 438 -8.36 -5.64 15.74
CA ARG A 438 -7.26 -4.68 15.49
C ARG A 438 -7.00 -3.78 16.69
N LYS A 439 -8.05 -3.37 17.40
CA LYS A 439 -7.98 -2.53 18.60
C LYS A 439 -7.42 -3.29 19.81
N CYS A 440 -7.82 -4.54 20.00
CA CYS A 440 -7.40 -5.35 21.16
C CYS A 440 -6.00 -5.96 20.99
N ALA A 441 -5.58 -6.31 19.76
CA ALA A 441 -4.37 -7.11 19.51
C ALA A 441 -3.54 -6.66 18.29
N GLY A 442 -3.75 -5.44 17.80
CA GLY A 442 -2.98 -4.88 16.69
C GLY A 442 -3.30 -5.52 15.33
N HIS A 443 -2.46 -5.21 14.34
CA HIS A 443 -2.81 -5.39 12.93
C HIS A 443 -2.93 -6.86 12.49
N LEU A 444 -2.23 -7.77 13.16
CA LEU A 444 -2.23 -9.20 12.86
C LEU A 444 -2.81 -10.09 13.98
N GLY A 445 -2.97 -9.56 15.20
CA GLY A 445 -3.46 -10.33 16.35
C GLY A 445 -4.99 -10.47 16.40
N TYR A 446 -5.45 -11.39 17.24
CA TYR A 446 -6.87 -11.59 17.57
C TYR A 446 -7.18 -11.09 18.98
N ALA A 447 -8.39 -10.54 19.18
CA ALA A 447 -8.88 -10.11 20.49
C ALA A 447 -9.06 -11.33 21.41
N PRO A 448 -8.53 -11.31 22.65
CA PRO A 448 -8.74 -12.39 23.62
C PRO A 448 -10.21 -12.57 24.00
N ASP A 449 -10.64 -13.80 24.30
CA ASP A 449 -12.00 -14.19 24.69
C ASP A 449 -12.67 -13.27 25.73
N ARG A 450 -11.90 -12.81 26.72
CA ARG A 450 -12.34 -11.89 27.77
C ARG A 450 -12.87 -10.56 27.23
N ASN A 451 -12.38 -10.08 26.07
CA ASN A 451 -12.82 -8.83 25.45
C ASN A 451 -14.11 -9.03 24.63
N TRP A 452 -14.31 -10.19 24.02
CA TRP A 452 -15.60 -10.54 23.39
C TRP A 452 -16.71 -10.75 24.41
N LYS A 453 -16.37 -11.29 25.58
CA LYS A 453 -17.28 -11.53 26.72
C LYS A 453 -17.44 -10.30 27.65
N SER A 454 -16.79 -9.17 27.35
CA SER A 454 -16.92 -7.93 28.14
C SER A 454 -18.01 -7.01 27.57
N LYS A 455 -18.38 -5.97 28.32
CA LYS A 455 -19.28 -4.91 27.86
C LYS A 455 -18.67 -4.06 26.72
N GLU A 456 -17.36 -4.14 26.50
CA GLU A 456 -16.66 -3.38 25.44
C GLU A 456 -17.15 -3.78 24.05
N TRP A 457 -17.50 -5.05 23.83
CA TRP A 457 -17.95 -5.54 22.53
C TRP A 457 -19.37 -5.04 22.15
N PRO A 458 -20.40 -5.14 23.01
CA PRO A 458 -21.69 -4.48 22.79
C PRO A 458 -21.58 -2.96 22.54
N ASP A 459 -20.84 -2.24 23.39
CA ASP A 459 -20.65 -0.78 23.26
C ASP A 459 -19.91 -0.41 21.96
N PHE A 460 -18.95 -1.25 21.54
CA PHE A 460 -18.27 -1.15 20.27
C PHE A 460 -19.24 -1.38 19.10
N VAL A 461 -20.00 -2.48 19.08
CA VAL A 461 -20.95 -2.79 18.00
C VAL A 461 -21.97 -1.67 17.82
N ASN A 462 -22.61 -1.22 18.90
CA ASN A 462 -23.57 -0.12 18.88
C ASN A 462 -22.99 1.16 18.26
N SER A 463 -21.75 1.49 18.62
CA SER A 463 -21.07 2.71 18.13
C SER A 463 -20.54 2.57 16.69
N TYR A 464 -20.03 1.40 16.32
CA TYR A 464 -19.28 1.18 15.07
C TYR A 464 -20.18 0.70 13.93
N ALA A 465 -21.29 0.00 14.19
CA ALA A 465 -22.29 -0.34 13.16
C ALA A 465 -22.96 0.94 12.61
N SER A 466 -23.29 1.88 13.50
CA SER A 466 -23.78 3.21 13.11
C SER A 466 -22.77 3.97 12.27
N TRP A 467 -21.47 3.89 12.59
CA TRP A 467 -20.41 4.54 11.81
C TRP A 467 -20.20 3.88 10.44
N TRP A 468 -20.28 2.54 10.34
CA TRP A 468 -20.22 1.83 9.05
C TRP A 468 -21.31 2.34 8.09
N SER A 469 -22.56 2.48 8.58
CA SER A 469 -23.67 2.99 7.79
C SER A 469 -23.48 4.45 7.41
N SER A 470 -23.29 5.34 8.39
CA SER A 470 -23.17 6.78 8.13
C SER A 470 -21.97 7.12 7.24
N HIS A 471 -20.88 6.36 7.33
CA HIS A 471 -19.72 6.52 6.44
C HIS A 471 -20.09 6.25 4.97
N VAL A 472 -20.76 5.14 4.66
CA VAL A 472 -21.19 4.85 3.29
C VAL A 472 -22.19 5.89 2.79
N LEU A 473 -23.19 6.24 3.61
CA LEU A 473 -24.22 7.22 3.25
C LEU A 473 -23.65 8.63 3.02
N ASP A 474 -22.70 9.09 3.84
CA ASP A 474 -22.02 10.38 3.62
C ASP A 474 -21.22 10.37 2.30
N TRP A 475 -20.49 9.28 2.01
CA TRP A 475 -19.70 9.19 0.78
C TRP A 475 -20.56 9.09 -0.48
N LEU A 476 -21.70 8.39 -0.45
CA LEU A 476 -22.69 8.42 -1.54
C LEU A 476 -23.28 9.82 -1.73
N LYS A 477 -23.58 10.54 -0.64
CA LYS A 477 -24.26 11.85 -0.68
C LYS A 477 -23.37 13.04 -1.08
N TYR A 478 -22.10 13.03 -0.69
CA TYR A 478 -21.19 14.18 -0.90
C TYR A 478 -20.04 13.88 -1.89
N GLY A 479 -19.91 12.65 -2.38
CA GLY A 479 -18.86 12.25 -3.32
C GLY A 479 -19.15 12.71 -4.77
N LYS A 480 -18.23 13.48 -5.37
CA LYS A 480 -18.39 14.06 -6.72
C LYS A 480 -18.39 13.02 -7.85
N ARG A 481 -17.42 12.10 -7.81
CA ARG A 481 -17.25 10.98 -8.74
C ARG A 481 -16.83 9.75 -7.92
N LEU A 482 -17.66 8.71 -7.92
CA LEU A 482 -17.46 7.51 -7.12
C LEU A 482 -17.20 6.29 -7.99
N LEU A 483 -16.45 5.35 -7.44
CA LEU A 483 -16.47 3.93 -7.81
C LEU A 483 -16.81 3.13 -6.55
N VAL A 484 -17.96 2.47 -6.52
CA VAL A 484 -18.33 1.57 -5.41
C VAL A 484 -17.69 0.21 -5.65
N VAL A 485 -16.93 -0.30 -4.68
CA VAL A 485 -16.26 -1.60 -4.76
C VAL A 485 -16.65 -2.45 -3.56
N HIS A 486 -17.12 -3.67 -3.79
CA HIS A 486 -17.39 -4.61 -2.72
C HIS A 486 -16.16 -5.48 -2.44
N TYR A 487 -15.67 -5.49 -1.19
CA TYR A 487 -14.51 -6.28 -0.76
C TYR A 487 -14.68 -7.77 -1.09
N GLU A 488 -15.88 -8.30 -0.82
CA GLU A 488 -16.22 -9.68 -1.12
C GLU A 488 -16.19 -9.98 -2.63
N GLU A 489 -16.45 -9.00 -3.51
CA GLU A 489 -16.32 -9.14 -4.97
C GLU A 489 -14.88 -9.02 -5.44
N LEU A 490 -14.12 -8.02 -4.95
CA LEU A 490 -12.67 -7.89 -5.18
C LEU A 490 -11.90 -9.16 -4.75
N ARG A 491 -12.45 -9.95 -3.81
CA ARG A 491 -11.93 -11.27 -3.40
C ARG A 491 -12.34 -12.41 -4.34
N ARG A 492 -13.50 -12.36 -4.99
CA ARG A 492 -13.99 -13.36 -5.95
C ARG A 492 -13.42 -13.13 -7.34
N SER A 493 -13.69 -11.96 -7.91
CA SER A 493 -13.30 -11.55 -9.26
C SER A 493 -12.17 -10.52 -9.20
N LEU A 494 -11.01 -10.94 -8.67
CA LEU A 494 -9.89 -10.04 -8.35
C LEU A 494 -9.41 -9.25 -9.57
N VAL A 495 -9.02 -9.92 -10.66
CA VAL A 495 -8.41 -9.27 -11.83
C VAL A 495 -9.40 -8.32 -12.53
N PRO A 496 -10.67 -8.69 -12.81
CA PRO A 496 -11.65 -7.76 -13.38
C PRO A 496 -11.93 -6.55 -12.48
N THR A 497 -12.20 -6.75 -11.18
CA THR A 497 -12.49 -5.65 -10.25
C THR A 497 -11.28 -4.72 -10.09
N LEU A 498 -10.06 -5.27 -10.06
CA LEU A 498 -8.84 -4.48 -9.98
C LEU A 498 -8.56 -3.71 -11.28
N ARG A 499 -8.91 -4.25 -12.45
CA ARG A 499 -8.81 -3.56 -13.74
C ARG A 499 -9.73 -2.33 -13.78
N GLU A 500 -10.96 -2.45 -13.27
CA GLU A 500 -11.88 -1.32 -13.10
C GLU A 500 -11.31 -0.26 -12.14
N MET A 501 -10.76 -0.68 -10.98
CA MET A 501 -10.15 0.22 -10.00
C MET A 501 -8.97 1.02 -10.58
N VAL A 502 -8.09 0.41 -11.40
CA VAL A 502 -6.96 1.14 -12.02
C VAL A 502 -7.39 2.00 -13.20
N ALA A 503 -8.40 1.58 -13.96
CA ALA A 503 -9.01 2.42 -15.00
C ALA A 503 -9.67 3.67 -14.40
N PHE A 504 -10.35 3.55 -13.26
CA PHE A 504 -10.91 4.71 -12.53
C PHE A 504 -9.84 5.70 -12.06
N LEU A 505 -8.65 5.19 -11.70
CA LEU A 505 -7.45 5.97 -11.36
C LEU A 505 -6.69 6.51 -12.58
N ASN A 506 -7.19 6.28 -13.80
CA ASN A 506 -6.59 6.68 -15.07
C ASN A 506 -5.17 6.09 -15.28
N VAL A 507 -5.00 4.80 -14.97
CA VAL A 507 -3.77 4.04 -15.20
C VAL A 507 -4.06 2.78 -16.01
N SER A 508 -3.48 2.69 -17.20
CA SER A 508 -3.41 1.46 -18.00
C SER A 508 -2.42 0.46 -17.39
N VAL A 509 -2.81 -0.81 -17.25
CA VAL A 509 -1.98 -1.88 -16.68
C VAL A 509 -2.02 -3.09 -17.62
N SER A 510 -0.86 -3.72 -17.85
CA SER A 510 -0.75 -4.94 -18.65
C SER A 510 -1.30 -6.18 -17.92
N GLU A 511 -1.87 -7.12 -18.67
CA GLU A 511 -2.45 -8.35 -18.11
C GLU A 511 -1.41 -9.19 -17.34
N GLU A 512 -0.17 -9.28 -17.83
CA GLU A 512 0.94 -9.90 -17.11
C GLU A 512 1.16 -9.31 -15.71
N ARG A 513 1.05 -7.98 -15.58
CA ARG A 513 1.21 -7.31 -14.30
C ARG A 513 0.03 -7.61 -13.38
N LEU A 514 -1.21 -7.67 -13.91
CA LEU A 514 -2.39 -8.11 -13.14
C LEU A 514 -2.28 -9.57 -12.66
N LEU A 515 -1.75 -10.48 -13.50
CA LEU A 515 -1.47 -11.87 -13.12
C LEU A 515 -0.39 -11.97 -12.03
N CYS A 516 0.66 -11.16 -12.10
CA CYS A 516 1.62 -11.03 -11.00
C CYS A 516 0.95 -10.54 -9.71
N VAL A 517 0.03 -9.56 -9.78
CA VAL A 517 -0.71 -9.10 -8.58
C VAL A 517 -1.57 -10.22 -8.01
N GLU A 518 -2.20 -11.05 -8.84
CA GLU A 518 -2.95 -12.21 -8.40
C GLU A 518 -2.06 -13.23 -7.65
N ASN A 519 -0.87 -13.56 -8.18
CA ASN A 519 0.05 -14.43 -7.46
C ASN A 519 0.56 -13.81 -6.14
N ASN A 520 0.68 -12.48 -6.09
CA ASN A 520 1.10 -11.72 -4.92
C ASN A 520 -0.07 -11.24 -4.02
N LYS A 521 -1.31 -11.71 -4.24
CA LYS A 521 -2.53 -11.10 -3.66
C LYS A 521 -2.64 -11.15 -2.14
N GLU A 522 -1.86 -11.98 -1.45
CA GLU A 522 -1.93 -12.16 0.01
C GLU A 522 -1.47 -10.93 0.81
N GLY A 523 -0.44 -10.24 0.32
CA GLY A 523 0.17 -9.08 0.99
C GLY A 523 0.73 -9.35 2.41
N SER A 524 1.12 -8.28 3.10
CA SER A 524 1.73 -8.35 4.45
C SER A 524 0.74 -8.30 5.62
N PHE A 525 -0.55 -8.01 5.38
CA PHE A 525 -1.52 -7.63 6.43
C PHE A 525 -2.76 -8.53 6.52
N ARG A 526 -2.62 -9.82 6.18
CA ARG A 526 -3.63 -10.84 6.41
C ARG A 526 -3.38 -11.58 7.73
N ARG A 527 -4.39 -11.65 8.61
CA ARG A 527 -4.38 -12.55 9.78
C ARG A 527 -4.34 -14.01 9.31
N ARG A 528 -3.43 -14.82 9.87
CA ARG A 528 -3.25 -16.25 9.56
C ARG A 528 -3.70 -17.11 10.75
N GLY A 529 -3.90 -18.41 10.51
CA GLY A 529 -4.46 -19.35 11.48
C GLY A 529 -5.99 -19.41 11.49
N ARG A 530 -6.57 -20.45 12.10
CA ARG A 530 -8.00 -20.49 12.46
C ARG A 530 -8.26 -19.43 13.54
N GLN A 531 -9.47 -18.86 13.58
CA GLN A 531 -9.97 -18.28 14.84
C GLN A 531 -10.00 -19.39 15.91
N PRO A 532 -9.76 -19.08 17.20
CA PRO A 532 -10.24 -19.90 18.30
C PRO A 532 -11.73 -20.21 18.09
N HIS A 533 -12.20 -21.37 18.57
CA HIS A 533 -13.57 -21.84 18.30
C HIS A 533 -14.60 -20.74 18.62
N ASP A 534 -15.30 -20.27 17.59
CA ASP A 534 -16.02 -18.99 17.57
C ASP A 534 -17.49 -19.23 17.99
N PRO A 535 -17.90 -18.97 19.24
CA PRO A 535 -19.31 -18.74 19.53
C PRO A 535 -19.70 -17.46 18.80
N GLU A 536 -20.83 -17.48 18.10
CA GLU A 536 -21.26 -16.32 17.30
C GLU A 536 -21.38 -15.07 18.21
N PRO A 537 -20.53 -14.03 18.02
CA PRO A 537 -20.38 -12.99 19.03
C PRO A 537 -21.50 -11.94 19.00
N PHE A 538 -22.44 -12.03 18.05
CA PHE A 538 -23.52 -11.06 17.88
C PHE A 538 -24.82 -11.58 18.51
N THR A 539 -25.31 -10.91 19.55
CA THR A 539 -26.63 -11.18 20.11
C THR A 539 -27.74 -10.79 19.11
N PRO A 540 -28.99 -11.28 19.25
CA PRO A 540 -30.07 -10.95 18.32
C PRO A 540 -30.26 -9.44 18.11
N GLU A 541 -30.17 -8.65 19.19
CA GLU A 541 -30.34 -7.19 19.16
C GLU A 541 -29.21 -6.50 18.36
N MET A 542 -27.97 -7.02 18.47
CA MET A 542 -26.87 -6.57 17.62
C MET A 542 -27.09 -6.92 16.15
N LYS A 543 -27.63 -8.12 15.88
CA LYS A 543 -27.95 -8.54 14.51
C LYS A 543 -29.02 -7.62 13.92
N ASP A 544 -30.11 -7.35 14.63
CA ASP A 544 -31.19 -6.48 14.16
C ASP A 544 -30.73 -5.04 13.90
N LEU A 545 -29.87 -4.50 14.77
CA LEU A 545 -29.23 -3.20 14.56
C LEU A 545 -28.39 -3.19 13.27
N ILE A 546 -27.51 -4.18 13.10
CA ILE A 546 -26.64 -4.29 11.91
C ILE A 546 -27.48 -4.53 10.64
N ASN A 547 -28.53 -5.35 10.72
CA ASN A 547 -29.46 -5.63 9.63
C ASN A 547 -30.30 -4.42 9.22
N GLY A 548 -30.70 -3.58 10.17
CA GLY A 548 -31.27 -2.26 9.90
C GLY A 548 -30.32 -1.41 9.04
N TYR A 549 -29.06 -1.29 9.46
CA TYR A 549 -28.04 -0.56 8.70
C TYR A 549 -27.72 -1.16 7.32
N ILE A 550 -27.69 -2.49 7.18
CA ILE A 550 -27.52 -3.17 5.89
C ILE A 550 -28.64 -2.76 4.93
N ARG A 551 -29.91 -2.82 5.37
CA ARG A 551 -31.07 -2.43 4.56
C ARG A 551 -31.02 -0.94 4.15
N THR A 552 -30.66 -0.05 5.07
CA THR A 552 -30.50 1.39 4.75
C THR A 552 -29.44 1.65 3.69
N VAL A 553 -28.29 0.95 3.76
CA VAL A 553 -27.19 1.12 2.78
C VAL A 553 -27.51 0.44 1.45
N ASP A 554 -28.17 -0.72 1.45
CA ASP A 554 -28.61 -1.38 0.23
C ASP A 554 -29.61 -0.52 -0.56
N GLN A 555 -30.61 0.05 0.12
CA GLN A 555 -31.56 0.97 -0.50
C GLN A 555 -30.84 2.21 -1.06
N ALA A 556 -30.00 2.87 -0.26
CA ALA A 556 -29.28 4.06 -0.69
C ALA A 556 -28.35 3.82 -1.90
N LEU A 557 -27.78 2.62 -2.07
CA LEU A 557 -27.04 2.25 -3.27
C LEU A 557 -27.95 2.15 -4.50
N ARG A 558 -29.11 1.49 -4.36
CA ARG A 558 -30.11 1.36 -5.44
C ARG A 558 -30.67 2.71 -5.86
N ASP A 559 -30.96 3.59 -4.90
CA ASP A 559 -31.45 4.96 -5.13
C ASP A 559 -30.46 5.81 -5.97
N HIS A 560 -29.17 5.46 -5.94
CA HIS A 560 -28.11 6.10 -6.73
C HIS A 560 -27.70 5.24 -7.95
N ASN A 561 -28.56 4.32 -8.40
CA ASN A 561 -28.37 3.42 -9.55
C ASN A 561 -27.16 2.46 -9.48
N TRP A 562 -26.63 2.18 -8.29
CA TRP A 562 -25.59 1.15 -8.11
C TRP A 562 -26.21 -0.24 -7.96
N ALA A 563 -25.42 -1.26 -8.29
CA ALA A 563 -25.67 -2.59 -7.77
C ALA A 563 -25.72 -2.53 -6.23
N GLY A 564 -26.81 -3.02 -5.63
CA GLY A 564 -26.97 -3.06 -4.19
C GLY A 564 -25.97 -3.98 -3.50
N LEU A 565 -26.03 -4.06 -2.17
CA LEU A 565 -25.12 -4.89 -1.39
C LEU A 565 -25.19 -6.37 -1.84
N PRO A 566 -24.05 -7.08 -1.94
CA PRO A 566 -24.02 -8.49 -2.30
C PRO A 566 -24.94 -9.33 -1.40
N ARG A 567 -25.58 -10.36 -1.96
CA ARG A 567 -26.51 -11.24 -1.21
C ARG A 567 -25.86 -11.91 0.02
N GLU A 568 -24.53 -11.99 0.12
CA GLU A 568 -23.81 -12.47 1.32
C GLU A 568 -23.62 -11.41 2.43
N TYR A 569 -24.17 -10.20 2.25
CA TYR A 569 -24.26 -9.16 3.28
C TYR A 569 -25.63 -9.17 3.95
N VAL A 570 -26.68 -9.48 3.19
CA VAL A 570 -28.06 -9.52 3.67
C VAL A 570 -28.24 -10.76 4.56
N PRO A 571 -28.89 -10.66 5.73
CA PRO A 571 -29.27 -11.84 6.51
C PRO A 571 -30.20 -12.75 5.68
N ARG A 572 -30.16 -14.05 5.98
CA ARG A 572 -31.20 -15.00 5.57
C ARG A 572 -32.20 -15.16 6.69
#